data_AF-A0A354MBZ5-F1
#
_entry.id   AF-A0A354MBZ5-F1
#
_cell.length_a   1.000
_cell.length_b   1.000
_cell.length_c   1.000
_cell.angle_alpha   90.00
_cell.angle_beta   90.00
_cell.angle_gamma   90.00
#
_symmetry.space_group_name_H-M   'P 1'
#
loop_
_entity.id
_entity.type
_entity.pdbx_description
1 polymer ?
#
loop_
_entity_poly.entity_id
_entity_poly.type
_entity_poly.pdbx_seq_one_letter_code
_entity_poly.pdbx_strand_id
1 'polypeptide(L)'
;MWWKIRICNNCCKCLIEVGFSDGHLSDLPNKDLIFKERPNNIGLYLGNISKFNSAKGHITLTLNEDLAIGDTIYTENESVKYTVSELMQKTLNLSEAQSGMKVTIGRMKGNIAVGDKVYKLTSKNLLNSARLSYTNCENRKININANVIVKKGTPISMSINYNNKLITSTTNVIPSPALTQPITADRIIKQISKTSNTPFNFKTINVQLDDGLFIPNISVLNELRRNILDKLQNTIISENVRTSSLNIDNIQQPYDIAENQTLKNKKISVLLRNINPKFDYTNLDFKNINNLYIPLKSFISKNLKETLSYLSDNINTYIYLPSVIKNNYKNIIKNYLEDIIKKYKIKGFVISNLSNLKFLEKYTDDFEIVGNSSLNIFNNFSIKECVEYGINRVTLSRELSKAELDDILKYNLNVDTELIVYGTLPIMSCNYCFLGKSNMCYPECKALCSDNNSYYLKDRLGFKFRIIPDKIQSITSIFNSKILSIPTKTLNISSVRIDILDENISEINKIVAIVKSGKTLEGKNYTTGRLEEEK
;
A
#
# COMPACT_ATOMS: atom_id res chain seq x y z
N MET A 1 0.84 2.59 -0.60
CA MET A 1 0.95 1.46 -1.55
C MET A 1 -0.45 0.87 -1.76
N TRP A 2 -1.21 1.36 -2.74
CA TRP A 2 -2.57 0.91 -3.00
C TRP A 2 -2.54 -0.26 -3.99
N TRP A 3 -2.87 -1.46 -3.54
CA TRP A 3 -3.03 -2.62 -4.41
C TRP A 3 -4.49 -2.65 -4.91
N LYS A 4 -4.68 -2.32 -6.19
CA LYS A 4 -5.97 -2.42 -6.88
C LYS A 4 -6.22 -3.90 -7.19
N ILE A 5 -6.97 -4.60 -6.34
CA ILE A 5 -7.43 -5.97 -6.63
C ILE A 5 -8.70 -5.86 -7.47
N ARG A 6 -8.62 -6.25 -8.74
CA ARG A 6 -9.77 -6.42 -9.62
C ARG A 6 -10.35 -7.81 -9.34
N ILE A 7 -11.54 -7.86 -8.74
CA ILE A 7 -12.25 -9.10 -8.40
C ILE A 7 -12.68 -9.77 -9.71
N CYS A 8 -12.15 -10.97 -9.99
CA CYS A 8 -12.57 -11.81 -11.11
C CYS A 8 -13.23 -13.07 -10.54
N ASN A 9 -14.53 -13.25 -10.79
CA ASN A 9 -15.41 -14.22 -10.12
C ASN A 9 -15.05 -15.71 -10.28
N ASN A 10 -13.99 -16.08 -11.01
CA ASN A 10 -13.58 -17.48 -11.21
C ASN A 10 -12.08 -17.76 -10.97
N CYS A 11 -11.32 -16.82 -10.41
CA CYS A 11 -9.89 -17.01 -10.10
C CYS A 11 -9.48 -16.26 -8.83
N CYS A 12 -10.07 -16.60 -7.69
CA CYS A 12 -9.63 -16.07 -6.39
C CYS A 12 -8.76 -17.09 -5.64
N LYS A 13 -7.70 -17.58 -6.29
CA LYS A 13 -6.52 -18.08 -5.59
C LYS A 13 -5.57 -16.89 -5.44
N CYS A 14 -5.29 -16.46 -4.21
CA CYS A 14 -4.31 -15.41 -3.99
C CYS A 14 -2.96 -15.90 -4.54
N LEU A 15 -2.50 -15.28 -5.63
CA LEU A 15 -1.18 -15.49 -6.20
C LEU A 15 -0.13 -14.94 -5.25
N ILE A 16 0.30 -15.77 -4.32
CA ILE A 16 1.66 -15.74 -3.81
C ILE A 16 2.32 -16.90 -4.57
N GLU A 17 3.29 -16.64 -5.46
CA GLU A 17 4.00 -17.65 -6.28
C GLU A 17 4.88 -18.57 -5.41
N VAL A 18 4.27 -19.18 -4.40
CA VAL A 18 4.88 -19.99 -3.35
C VAL A 18 3.91 -21.11 -2.89
N GLY A 19 2.70 -21.20 -3.45
CA GLY A 19 1.72 -22.26 -3.16
C GLY A 19 0.28 -21.75 -3.28
N PHE A 20 -0.68 -22.63 -3.58
CA PHE A 20 -2.08 -22.24 -3.61
C PHE A 20 -2.66 -22.21 -2.19
N SER A 21 -3.14 -21.05 -1.75
CA SER A 21 -3.97 -20.91 -0.55
C SER A 21 -5.36 -20.45 -0.98
N ASP A 22 -6.40 -21.00 -0.37
CA ASP A 22 -7.77 -20.51 -0.51
C ASP A 22 -7.97 -19.13 0.18
N GLY A 23 -6.90 -18.60 0.78
CA GLY A 23 -6.87 -17.30 1.41
C GLY A 23 -7.88 -17.22 2.56
N HIS A 24 -8.87 -16.34 2.40
CA HIS A 24 -9.96 -16.13 3.37
C HIS A 24 -11.33 -16.57 2.86
N LEU A 25 -11.39 -17.35 1.76
CA LEU A 25 -12.66 -17.71 1.12
C LEU A 25 -13.34 -18.94 1.74
N SER A 26 -12.55 -19.82 2.36
CA SER A 26 -13.08 -21.00 3.05
C SER A 26 -13.57 -20.65 4.45
N ASP A 27 -14.68 -21.28 4.85
CA ASP A 27 -15.19 -21.24 6.22
C ASP A 27 -14.41 -22.15 7.19
N LEU A 28 -13.48 -22.97 6.66
CA LEU A 28 -12.61 -23.82 7.47
C LEU A 28 -11.36 -23.05 7.94
N PRO A 29 -10.80 -23.42 9.11
CA PRO A 29 -9.55 -22.84 9.60
C PRO A 29 -8.40 -23.03 8.60
N ASN A 30 -7.92 -21.94 8.00
CA ASN A 30 -6.79 -21.97 7.07
C ASN A 30 -5.46 -21.88 7.83
N LYS A 31 -4.75 -23.01 7.90
CA LYS A 31 -3.42 -23.15 8.55
C LYS A 31 -2.24 -22.89 7.60
N ASP A 32 -2.52 -22.65 6.32
CA ASP A 32 -1.57 -22.47 5.23
C ASP A 32 -1.67 -21.06 4.61
N LEU A 33 -2.26 -20.12 5.35
CA LEU A 33 -2.28 -18.70 4.99
C LEU A 33 -0.87 -18.10 4.99
N ILE A 34 -0.02 -18.56 5.92
CA ILE A 34 1.39 -18.18 5.99
C ILE A 34 2.21 -19.35 5.46
N PHE A 35 2.92 -19.12 4.37
CA PHE A 35 3.84 -20.11 3.83
C PHE A 35 5.06 -20.26 4.73
N LYS A 36 5.36 -21.50 5.15
CA LYS A 36 6.30 -21.79 6.25
C LYS A 36 7.74 -22.01 5.78
N GLU A 37 7.95 -22.40 4.53
CA GLU A 37 9.26 -22.87 4.07
C GLU A 37 10.17 -21.71 3.62
N ARG A 38 9.63 -20.73 2.88
CA ARG A 38 10.40 -19.57 2.42
C ARG A 38 9.54 -18.32 2.20
N PRO A 39 9.92 -17.15 2.74
CA PRO A 39 9.12 -15.92 2.59
C PRO A 39 9.28 -15.23 1.22
N ASN A 40 10.26 -15.65 0.41
CA ASN A 40 10.61 -15.01 -0.86
C ASN A 40 10.13 -15.85 -2.04
N ASN A 41 10.05 -15.22 -3.23
CA ASN A 41 9.75 -15.93 -4.48
C ASN A 41 10.69 -17.15 -4.65
N ILE A 42 10.10 -18.35 -4.68
CA ILE A 42 10.81 -19.63 -4.87
C ILE A 42 11.01 -19.92 -6.36
N GLY A 43 10.24 -19.30 -7.25
CA GLY A 43 10.26 -19.60 -8.68
C GLY A 43 9.60 -20.92 -9.03
N LEU A 44 9.56 -21.23 -10.32
CA LEU A 44 8.99 -22.47 -10.85
C LEU A 44 10.01 -23.61 -10.74
N TYR A 45 9.58 -24.75 -10.19
CA TYR A 45 10.45 -25.92 -10.07
C TYR A 45 10.82 -26.47 -11.47
N LEU A 46 12.12 -26.48 -11.78
CA LEU A 46 12.64 -26.98 -13.05
C LEU A 46 12.97 -28.46 -13.02
N GLY A 47 13.33 -29.03 -11.86
CA GLY A 47 13.75 -30.43 -11.76
C GLY A 47 14.89 -30.64 -10.77
N ASN A 48 15.24 -31.91 -10.54
CA ASN A 48 16.37 -32.31 -9.70
C ASN A 48 17.63 -32.53 -10.53
N ILE A 49 18.77 -32.16 -9.99
CA ILE A 49 20.08 -32.41 -10.62
C ILE A 49 20.34 -33.91 -10.63
N SER A 50 20.31 -34.51 -11.82
CA SER A 50 20.61 -35.93 -12.05
C SER A 50 22.11 -36.21 -12.22
N LYS A 51 22.88 -35.21 -12.63
CA LYS A 51 24.34 -35.30 -12.79
C LYS A 51 24.97 -33.94 -12.58
N PHE A 52 26.11 -33.90 -11.89
CA PHE A 52 26.93 -32.70 -11.74
C PHE A 52 28.38 -33.01 -12.11
N ASN A 53 28.96 -32.21 -13.00
CA ASN A 53 30.39 -32.20 -13.27
C ASN A 53 30.97 -30.89 -12.75
N SER A 54 31.65 -30.96 -11.59
CA SER A 54 32.22 -29.80 -10.91
C SER A 54 33.36 -29.14 -11.70
N ALA A 55 34.17 -29.92 -12.42
CA ALA A 55 35.29 -29.39 -13.21
C ALA A 55 34.83 -28.49 -14.37
N LYS A 56 33.69 -28.81 -14.99
CA LYS A 56 33.10 -28.02 -16.08
C LYS A 56 31.96 -27.11 -15.63
N GLY A 57 31.49 -27.24 -14.38
CA GLY A 57 30.29 -26.55 -13.90
C GLY A 57 29.01 -26.96 -14.64
N HIS A 58 28.90 -28.22 -15.06
CA HIS A 58 27.74 -28.71 -15.81
C HIS A 58 26.77 -29.44 -14.89
N ILE A 59 25.53 -28.97 -14.81
CA ILE A 59 24.43 -29.69 -14.16
C ILE A 59 23.50 -30.27 -15.22
N THR A 60 23.01 -31.48 -15.01
CA THR A 60 22.04 -32.12 -15.91
C THR A 60 20.75 -32.42 -15.16
N LEU A 61 19.62 -32.01 -15.71
CA LEU A 61 18.29 -32.26 -15.15
C LEU A 61 17.27 -32.51 -16.26
N THR A 62 16.17 -33.17 -15.91
CA THR A 62 14.98 -33.22 -16.75
C THR A 62 14.09 -32.04 -16.39
N LEU A 63 13.70 -31.25 -17.38
CA LEU A 63 12.91 -30.04 -17.18
C LEU A 63 11.45 -30.37 -16.85
N ASN A 64 10.90 -29.73 -15.83
CA ASN A 64 9.47 -29.69 -15.53
C ASN A 64 8.78 -28.48 -16.18
N GLU A 65 9.56 -27.47 -16.55
CA GLU A 65 9.10 -26.20 -17.12
C GLU A 65 10.05 -25.78 -18.24
N ASP A 66 9.56 -24.99 -19.20
CA ASP A 66 10.39 -24.48 -20.30
C ASP A 66 11.55 -23.62 -19.78
N LEU A 67 12.69 -23.65 -20.46
CA LEU A 67 13.90 -22.92 -20.06
C LEU A 67 14.59 -22.32 -21.28
N ALA A 68 14.97 -21.04 -21.21
CA ALA A 68 15.69 -20.35 -22.27
C ALA A 68 17.00 -19.71 -21.79
N ILE A 69 17.92 -19.47 -22.74
CA ILE A 69 19.11 -18.65 -22.51
C ILE A 69 18.68 -17.24 -22.06
N GLY A 70 19.23 -16.80 -20.92
CA GLY A 70 18.94 -15.53 -20.28
C GLY A 70 17.88 -15.61 -19.17
N ASP A 71 17.26 -16.77 -18.95
CA ASP A 71 16.44 -17.01 -17.76
C ASP A 71 17.31 -17.04 -16.50
N THR A 72 16.73 -16.70 -15.35
CA THR A 72 17.43 -16.75 -14.06
C THR A 72 16.96 -17.94 -13.25
N ILE A 73 17.89 -18.73 -12.72
CA ILE A 73 17.65 -19.93 -11.92
C ILE A 73 18.43 -19.87 -10.60
N TYR A 74 18.12 -20.74 -9.65
CA TYR A 74 18.97 -21.05 -8.48
C TYR A 74 18.78 -22.51 -8.06
N THR A 75 19.69 -23.01 -7.23
CA THR A 75 19.63 -24.35 -6.64
C THR A 75 19.26 -24.27 -5.16
N GLU A 76 18.53 -25.26 -4.63
CA GLU A 76 17.91 -25.22 -3.28
C GLU A 76 18.89 -24.86 -2.15
N ASN A 77 20.13 -25.35 -2.23
CA ASN A 77 21.18 -25.13 -1.24
C ASN A 77 22.01 -23.86 -1.46
N GLU A 78 21.64 -23.04 -2.46
CA GLU A 78 22.35 -21.82 -2.83
C GLU A 78 21.49 -20.57 -2.64
N SER A 79 22.15 -19.51 -2.19
CA SER A 79 21.55 -18.17 -2.10
C SER A 79 21.78 -17.33 -3.36
N VAL A 80 22.68 -17.78 -4.24
CA VAL A 80 23.09 -17.08 -5.45
C VAL A 80 22.15 -17.39 -6.61
N LYS A 81 21.74 -16.34 -7.32
CA LYS A 81 20.96 -16.44 -8.56
C LYS A 81 21.91 -16.57 -9.75
N TYR A 82 21.57 -17.42 -10.70
CA TYR A 82 22.37 -17.69 -11.89
C TYR A 82 21.58 -17.39 -13.16
N THR A 83 22.18 -16.66 -14.10
CA THR A 83 21.58 -16.44 -15.42
C THR A 83 22.07 -17.52 -16.38
N VAL A 84 21.13 -18.25 -16.99
CA VAL A 84 21.41 -19.33 -17.94
C VAL A 84 22.12 -18.75 -19.16
N SER A 85 23.42 -19.00 -19.27
CA SER A 85 24.25 -18.54 -20.40
C SER A 85 24.68 -19.69 -21.32
N GLU A 86 24.43 -20.93 -20.92
CA GLU A 86 24.78 -22.14 -21.64
C GLU A 86 23.72 -23.22 -21.35
N LEU A 87 23.07 -23.69 -22.41
CA LEU A 87 21.99 -24.67 -22.38
C LEU A 87 22.21 -25.67 -23.50
N MET A 88 22.24 -26.96 -23.17
CA MET A 88 22.58 -28.02 -24.12
C MET A 88 21.66 -29.22 -23.98
N GLN A 89 21.42 -29.93 -25.08
CA GLN A 89 20.92 -31.30 -25.07
C GLN A 89 21.97 -32.22 -25.68
N LYS A 90 22.52 -33.13 -24.87
CA LYS A 90 23.69 -33.95 -25.23
C LYS A 90 24.88 -33.05 -25.62
N THR A 91 25.16 -32.92 -26.91
CA THR A 91 26.26 -32.11 -27.48
C THR A 91 25.78 -30.88 -28.25
N LEU A 92 24.47 -30.73 -28.46
CA LEU A 92 23.88 -29.62 -29.20
C LEU A 92 23.55 -28.45 -28.27
N ASN A 93 23.98 -27.25 -28.65
CA ASN A 93 23.61 -26.00 -27.97
C ASN A 93 22.17 -25.60 -28.33
N LEU A 94 21.42 -25.17 -27.33
CA LEU A 94 20.03 -24.75 -27.46
C LEU A 94 19.88 -23.29 -27.01
N SER A 95 19.03 -22.53 -27.71
CA SER A 95 18.56 -21.23 -27.23
C SER A 95 17.39 -21.38 -26.24
N GLU A 96 16.62 -22.45 -26.38
CA GLU A 96 15.44 -22.78 -25.58
C GLU A 96 15.25 -24.30 -25.48
N ALA A 97 14.63 -24.75 -24.40
CA ALA A 97 14.28 -26.15 -24.16
C ALA A 97 12.90 -26.23 -23.52
N GLN A 98 12.13 -27.23 -23.93
CA GLN A 98 10.77 -27.44 -23.46
C GLN A 98 10.72 -28.35 -22.23
N SER A 99 9.62 -28.26 -21.49
CA SER A 99 9.28 -29.22 -20.43
C SER A 99 9.37 -30.67 -20.93
N GLY A 100 9.87 -31.57 -20.08
CA GLY A 100 10.15 -32.97 -20.36
C GLY A 100 11.54 -33.25 -20.95
N MET A 101 12.25 -32.24 -21.46
CA MET A 101 13.58 -32.43 -22.04
C MET A 101 14.66 -32.63 -20.97
N LYS A 102 15.57 -33.58 -21.18
CA LYS A 102 16.80 -33.71 -20.39
C LYS A 102 17.88 -32.78 -20.95
N VAL A 103 18.25 -31.77 -20.18
CA VAL A 103 19.19 -30.71 -20.59
C VAL A 103 20.39 -30.63 -19.66
N THR A 104 21.47 -30.05 -20.16
CA THR A 104 22.65 -29.67 -19.40
C THR A 104 22.78 -28.16 -19.38
N ILE A 105 22.92 -27.59 -18.18
CA ILE A 105 23.14 -26.15 -17.97
C ILE A 105 24.60 -25.98 -17.55
N GLY A 106 25.31 -25.10 -18.27
CA GLY A 106 26.74 -24.88 -18.10
C GLY A 106 27.10 -23.73 -17.17
N ARG A 107 28.38 -23.68 -16.78
CA ARG A 107 29.05 -22.63 -15.98
C ARG A 107 28.40 -22.37 -14.61
N MET A 108 27.76 -23.39 -14.05
CA MET A 108 27.26 -23.36 -12.68
C MET A 108 28.44 -23.37 -11.70
N LYS A 109 28.37 -22.53 -10.66
CA LYS A 109 29.34 -22.45 -9.57
C LYS A 109 28.60 -22.43 -8.24
N GLY A 110 29.23 -22.97 -7.20
CA GLY A 110 28.67 -23.02 -5.84
C GLY A 110 28.67 -24.43 -5.26
N ASN A 111 28.07 -24.56 -4.10
CA ASN A 111 27.78 -25.80 -3.41
C ASN A 111 26.57 -26.50 -4.07
N ILE A 112 26.85 -27.29 -5.10
CA ILE A 112 25.86 -28.00 -5.89
C ILE A 112 26.08 -29.50 -5.73
N ALA A 113 25.01 -30.22 -5.39
CA ALA A 113 25.02 -31.68 -5.28
C ALA A 113 24.03 -32.33 -6.25
N VAL A 114 24.29 -33.61 -6.55
CA VAL A 114 23.30 -34.47 -7.23
C VAL A 114 22.11 -34.65 -6.29
N GLY A 115 20.90 -34.41 -6.80
CA GLY A 115 19.66 -34.43 -6.05
C GLY A 115 19.11 -33.05 -5.70
N ASP A 116 19.93 -31.99 -5.76
CA ASP A 116 19.46 -30.62 -5.47
C ASP A 116 18.33 -30.21 -6.42
N LYS A 117 17.33 -29.50 -5.89
CA LYS A 117 16.26 -28.93 -6.70
C LYS A 117 16.73 -27.65 -7.37
N VAL A 118 16.32 -27.46 -8.62
CA VAL A 118 16.57 -26.25 -9.40
C VAL A 118 15.25 -25.53 -9.64
N TYR A 119 15.25 -24.20 -9.52
CA TYR A 119 14.07 -23.37 -9.73
C TYR A 119 14.34 -22.21 -10.68
N LYS A 120 13.38 -21.90 -11.56
CA LYS A 120 13.36 -20.75 -12.47
C LYS A 120 12.71 -19.55 -11.79
N LEU A 121 13.49 -18.51 -11.52
CA LEU A 121 13.01 -17.27 -10.91
C LEU A 121 12.41 -16.29 -11.91
N THR A 122 13.02 -16.17 -13.09
CA THR A 122 12.56 -15.19 -14.10
C THR A 122 12.70 -15.76 -15.49
N SER A 123 11.70 -15.53 -16.34
CA SER A 123 11.78 -15.78 -17.77
C SER A 123 12.12 -14.49 -18.53
N LYS A 124 13.20 -14.49 -19.30
CA LYS A 124 13.59 -13.36 -20.16
C LYS A 124 12.54 -13.08 -21.23
N ASN A 125 11.98 -14.13 -21.83
CA ASN A 125 10.97 -14.01 -22.86
C ASN A 125 9.68 -13.38 -22.32
N LEU A 126 9.23 -13.83 -21.14
CA LEU A 126 8.06 -13.26 -20.47
C LEU A 126 8.28 -11.81 -20.06
N LEU A 127 9.46 -11.48 -19.52
CA LEU A 127 9.79 -10.10 -19.16
C LEU A 127 9.84 -9.19 -20.39
N ASN A 128 10.39 -9.68 -21.51
CA ASN A 128 10.42 -8.93 -22.76
C ASN A 128 9.01 -8.74 -23.35
N SER A 129 8.16 -9.76 -23.34
CA SER A 129 6.79 -9.64 -23.84
C SER A 129 5.97 -8.68 -22.98
N ALA A 130 6.09 -8.77 -21.66
CA ALA A 130 5.49 -7.81 -20.73
C ALA A 130 6.02 -6.40 -20.99
N ARG A 131 7.34 -6.22 -21.15
CA ARG A 131 7.92 -4.91 -21.46
C ARG A 131 7.35 -4.32 -22.74
N LEU A 132 7.26 -5.11 -23.80
CA LEU A 132 6.67 -4.68 -25.07
C LEU A 132 5.17 -4.37 -24.95
N SER A 133 4.45 -4.98 -24.00
CA SER A 133 3.03 -4.72 -23.80
C SER A 133 2.72 -3.37 -23.16
N TYR A 134 3.69 -2.73 -22.50
CA TYR A 134 3.52 -1.38 -21.92
C TYR A 134 4.50 -0.33 -22.51
N THR A 135 5.51 -0.73 -23.28
CA THR A 135 6.43 0.22 -23.93
C THR A 135 5.80 0.80 -25.20
N ASN A 136 5.71 2.13 -25.30
CA ASN A 136 5.22 2.87 -26.48
C ASN A 136 3.76 2.56 -26.92
N CYS A 137 2.96 1.91 -26.07
CA CYS A 137 1.54 1.63 -26.31
C CYS A 137 0.58 2.46 -25.45
N GLU A 138 1.11 3.34 -24.57
CA GLU A 138 0.31 4.30 -23.80
C GLU A 138 -0.46 5.29 -24.70
N ASN A 139 0.11 5.57 -25.88
CA ASN A 139 -0.49 6.48 -26.84
C ASN A 139 -1.34 5.70 -27.85
N ARG A 140 -2.65 5.94 -27.84
CA ARG A 140 -3.52 5.57 -28.97
C ARG A 140 -2.99 6.26 -30.23
N LYS A 141 -2.36 5.49 -31.12
CA LYS A 141 -1.78 6.01 -32.36
C LYS A 141 -2.89 6.56 -33.26
N ILE A 142 -2.74 7.79 -33.71
CA ILE A 142 -3.61 8.43 -34.69
C ILE A 142 -3.06 8.11 -36.09
N ASN A 143 -3.89 7.50 -36.93
CA ASN A 143 -3.52 7.20 -38.31
C ASN A 143 -3.59 8.47 -39.16
N ILE A 144 -2.49 8.78 -39.86
CA ILE A 144 -2.33 9.96 -40.71
C ILE A 144 -1.81 9.55 -42.09
N ASN A 145 -2.05 10.41 -43.09
CA ASN A 145 -1.55 10.23 -44.45
C ASN A 145 -0.53 11.33 -44.77
N ALA A 146 0.54 10.98 -45.46
CA ALA A 146 1.56 11.94 -45.86
C ALA A 146 1.80 11.94 -47.36
N ASN A 147 2.13 13.12 -47.88
CA ASN A 147 2.66 13.29 -49.22
C ASN A 147 4.10 13.83 -49.09
N VAL A 148 5.06 13.16 -49.72
CA VAL A 148 6.47 13.54 -49.75
C VAL A 148 6.84 13.91 -51.18
N ILE A 149 7.46 15.08 -51.36
CA ILE A 149 7.85 15.60 -52.67
C ILE A 149 9.37 15.75 -52.71
N VAL A 150 10.00 15.06 -53.65
CA VAL A 150 11.44 15.07 -53.93
C VAL A 150 11.63 15.32 -55.42
N LYS A 151 11.83 16.58 -55.81
CA LYS A 151 11.95 17.00 -57.20
C LYS A 151 13.25 17.72 -57.48
N LYS A 152 13.70 17.69 -58.73
CA LYS A 152 14.94 18.37 -59.16
C LYS A 152 14.80 19.89 -58.95
N GLY A 153 15.83 20.51 -58.38
CA GLY A 153 15.90 21.97 -58.23
C GLY A 153 14.94 22.57 -57.18
N THR A 154 14.20 21.75 -56.43
CA THR A 154 13.33 22.21 -55.35
C THR A 154 13.68 21.53 -54.03
N PRO A 155 13.49 22.18 -52.88
CA PRO A 155 13.79 21.56 -51.60
C PRO A 155 12.81 20.43 -51.27
N ILE A 156 13.31 19.41 -50.56
CA ILE A 156 12.48 18.27 -50.14
C ILE A 156 11.40 18.76 -49.18
N SER A 157 10.15 18.37 -49.43
CA SER A 157 9.00 18.78 -48.62
C SER A 157 8.07 17.60 -48.31
N MET A 158 7.31 17.77 -47.24
CA MET A 158 6.31 16.81 -46.77
C MET A 158 5.06 17.55 -46.32
N SER A 159 3.90 16.99 -46.59
CA SER A 159 2.62 17.51 -46.14
C SER A 159 1.73 16.42 -45.56
N ILE A 160 0.95 16.78 -44.53
CA ILE A 160 -0.06 15.96 -43.88
C ILE A 160 -1.36 16.75 -43.88
N ASN A 161 -2.46 16.10 -44.27
CA ASN A 161 -3.80 16.66 -44.08
C ASN A 161 -4.45 16.02 -42.85
N TYR A 162 -4.81 16.83 -41.87
CA TYR A 162 -5.48 16.40 -40.64
C TYR A 162 -6.63 17.36 -40.32
N ASN A 163 -7.86 16.85 -40.16
CA ASN A 163 -9.07 17.65 -39.91
C ASN A 163 -9.22 18.88 -40.85
N ASN A 164 -9.05 18.68 -42.16
CA ASN A 164 -9.08 19.72 -43.19
C ASN A 164 -7.99 20.80 -43.07
N LYS A 165 -6.96 20.58 -42.26
CA LYS A 165 -5.78 21.45 -42.17
C LYS A 165 -4.58 20.79 -42.86
N LEU A 166 -3.98 21.55 -43.77
CA LEU A 166 -2.74 21.17 -44.44
C LEU A 166 -1.55 21.63 -43.59
N ILE A 167 -0.81 20.67 -43.04
CA ILE A 167 0.42 20.91 -42.30
C ILE A 167 1.59 20.57 -43.20
N THR A 168 2.51 21.52 -43.38
CA THR A 168 3.66 21.37 -44.27
C THR A 168 4.98 21.55 -43.52
N SER A 169 5.99 20.81 -43.99
CA SER A 169 7.37 20.97 -43.58
C SER A 169 8.26 20.88 -44.81
N THR A 170 9.26 21.74 -44.89
CA THR A 170 10.21 21.81 -45.99
C THR A 170 11.62 21.84 -45.40
N THR A 171 12.55 21.18 -46.08
CA THR A 171 13.97 21.18 -45.71
C THR A 171 14.73 22.24 -46.50
N ASN A 172 15.97 22.56 -46.10
CA ASN A 172 16.85 23.43 -46.90
C ASN A 172 17.67 22.64 -47.93
N VAL A 173 17.38 21.36 -48.13
CA VAL A 173 18.19 20.45 -48.96
C VAL A 173 17.52 20.25 -50.31
N ILE A 174 18.27 20.57 -51.37
CA ILE A 174 17.87 20.32 -52.76
C ILE A 174 18.51 19.00 -53.21
N PRO A 175 17.73 18.05 -53.75
CA PRO A 175 18.28 16.80 -54.28
C PRO A 175 19.23 17.03 -55.46
N SER A 176 20.34 16.30 -55.52
CA SER A 176 21.31 16.35 -56.62
C SER A 176 21.16 15.14 -57.55
N PRO A 177 21.64 15.18 -58.79
CA PRO A 177 21.75 13.98 -59.63
C PRO A 177 22.62 12.91 -58.94
N ALA A 178 22.20 11.65 -59.02
CA ALA A 178 22.92 10.52 -58.41
C ALA A 178 24.15 10.12 -59.24
N LEU A 179 25.30 9.96 -58.59
CA LEU A 179 26.56 9.52 -59.22
C LEU A 179 26.72 7.99 -59.23
N THR A 180 26.12 7.28 -58.28
CA THR A 180 26.27 5.81 -58.12
C THR A 180 24.93 5.10 -57.96
N GLN A 181 24.15 5.46 -56.93
CA GLN A 181 22.82 4.88 -56.69
C GLN A 181 21.80 5.98 -56.38
N PRO A 182 20.70 6.10 -57.14
CA PRO A 182 19.62 7.02 -56.83
C PRO A 182 18.85 6.58 -55.57
N ILE A 183 18.19 7.52 -54.92
CA ILE A 183 17.24 7.20 -53.86
C ILE A 183 15.99 6.55 -54.46
N THR A 184 15.41 5.58 -53.76
CA THR A 184 14.16 4.93 -54.17
C THR A 184 12.99 5.39 -53.31
N ALA A 185 11.78 5.31 -53.84
CA ALA A 185 10.55 5.58 -53.09
C ALA A 185 10.45 4.70 -51.83
N ASP A 186 10.79 3.41 -51.92
CA ASP A 186 10.78 2.49 -50.79
C ASP A 186 11.73 2.92 -49.66
N ARG A 187 12.91 3.45 -50.02
CA ARG A 187 13.88 3.94 -49.03
C ARG A 187 13.37 5.18 -48.32
N ILE A 188 12.65 6.06 -49.02
CA ILE A 188 11.98 7.23 -48.44
C ILE A 188 10.88 6.77 -47.48
N ILE A 189 9.98 5.89 -47.95
CA ILE A 189 8.86 5.35 -47.15
C ILE A 189 9.39 4.71 -45.85
N LYS A 190 10.42 3.87 -45.93
CA LYS A 190 11.01 3.16 -44.78
C LYS A 190 11.63 4.10 -43.75
N GLN A 191 12.05 5.30 -44.15
CA GLN A 191 12.61 6.28 -43.23
C GLN A 191 11.52 7.16 -42.59
N ILE A 192 10.51 7.54 -43.37
CA ILE A 192 9.38 8.35 -42.89
C ILE A 192 8.43 7.54 -41.98
N SER A 193 8.30 6.23 -42.19
CA SER A 193 7.41 5.37 -41.39
C SER A 193 7.87 5.15 -39.94
N LYS A 194 9.07 5.60 -39.56
CA LYS A 194 9.62 5.41 -38.21
C LYS A 194 8.99 6.36 -37.19
N THR A 195 7.84 5.99 -36.63
CA THR A 195 7.05 6.82 -35.70
C THR A 195 6.91 6.22 -34.28
N SER A 196 7.85 5.38 -33.84
CA SER A 196 7.75 4.63 -32.57
C SER A 196 7.44 5.52 -31.36
N ASN A 197 8.10 6.68 -31.25
CA ASN A 197 8.03 7.57 -30.10
C ASN A 197 7.04 8.74 -30.26
N THR A 198 6.16 8.70 -31.27
CA THR A 198 5.15 9.76 -31.50
C THR A 198 3.73 9.20 -31.36
N PRO A 199 2.69 10.01 -31.10
CA PRO A 199 1.31 9.53 -31.03
C PRO A 199 0.70 9.25 -32.41
N PHE A 200 1.51 9.15 -33.48
CA PHE A 200 1.04 9.04 -34.86
C PHE A 200 1.55 7.77 -35.55
N ASN A 201 0.76 7.28 -36.52
CA ASN A 201 1.17 6.23 -37.44
C ASN A 201 0.78 6.62 -38.87
N PHE A 202 1.64 6.36 -39.84
CA PHE A 202 1.32 6.61 -41.24
C PHE A 202 0.51 5.45 -41.81
N LYS A 203 -0.73 5.69 -42.23
CA LYS A 203 -1.55 4.71 -42.95
C LYS A 203 -1.12 4.64 -44.42
N THR A 204 -0.90 5.79 -45.04
CA THR A 204 -0.37 5.89 -46.41
C THR A 204 0.71 6.97 -46.50
N ILE A 205 1.73 6.71 -47.33
CA ILE A 205 2.80 7.65 -47.65
C ILE A 205 2.90 7.68 -49.18
N ASN A 206 2.46 8.79 -49.79
CA ASN A 206 2.61 9.01 -51.23
C ASN A 206 3.93 9.71 -51.48
N VAL A 207 4.77 9.16 -52.35
CA VAL A 207 6.07 9.75 -52.70
C VAL A 207 6.04 10.20 -54.15
N GLN A 208 6.30 11.49 -54.39
CA GLN A 208 6.57 12.05 -55.71
C GLN A 208 8.08 12.24 -55.83
N LEU A 209 8.73 11.43 -56.66
CA LEU A 209 10.17 11.39 -56.82
C LEU A 209 10.52 11.51 -58.31
N ASP A 210 11.32 12.51 -58.68
CA ASP A 210 11.89 12.59 -60.04
C ASP A 210 13.04 11.58 -60.22
N ASP A 211 13.25 11.15 -61.46
CA ASP A 211 14.23 10.13 -61.79
C ASP A 211 15.69 10.55 -61.49
N GLY A 212 16.47 9.60 -60.99
CA GLY A 212 17.93 9.75 -60.86
C GLY A 212 18.39 10.70 -59.75
N LEU A 213 17.56 11.02 -58.75
CA LEU A 213 17.91 11.92 -57.66
C LEU A 213 18.64 11.23 -56.49
N PHE A 214 19.50 11.98 -55.82
CA PHE A 214 20.25 11.61 -54.62
C PHE A 214 20.00 12.62 -53.50
N ILE A 215 19.85 12.11 -52.27
CA ILE A 215 19.74 12.94 -51.06
C ILE A 215 21.07 12.82 -50.30
N PRO A 216 21.80 13.94 -50.06
CA PRO A 216 23.13 13.94 -49.44
C PRO A 216 23.21 13.20 -48.09
N ASN A 217 22.16 13.30 -47.27
CA ASN A 217 22.09 12.63 -45.98
C ASN A 217 20.66 12.13 -45.68
N ILE A 218 20.53 10.87 -45.28
CA ILE A 218 19.24 10.28 -44.90
C ILE A 218 18.66 10.90 -43.61
N SER A 219 19.50 11.59 -42.81
CA SER A 219 19.07 12.34 -41.63
C SER A 219 18.06 13.45 -41.98
N VAL A 220 18.12 13.98 -43.21
CA VAL A 220 17.21 15.02 -43.71
C VAL A 220 15.75 14.53 -43.67
N LEU A 221 15.50 13.28 -44.06
CA LEU A 221 14.16 12.68 -43.99
C LEU A 221 13.72 12.43 -42.54
N ASN A 222 14.66 12.10 -41.64
CA ASN A 222 14.35 11.94 -40.21
C ASN A 222 13.98 13.27 -39.55
N GLU A 223 14.66 14.34 -39.93
CA GLU A 223 14.38 15.68 -39.44
C GLU A 223 13.05 16.19 -40.01
N LEU A 224 12.82 16.02 -41.31
CA LEU A 224 11.55 16.35 -41.95
C LEU A 224 10.36 15.66 -41.28
N ARG A 225 10.49 14.34 -41.02
CA ARG A 225 9.49 13.55 -40.28
C ARG A 225 9.29 14.08 -38.86
N ARG A 226 10.35 14.41 -38.11
CA ARG A 226 10.23 14.93 -36.74
C ARG A 226 9.51 16.28 -36.74
N ASN A 227 9.97 17.21 -37.57
CA ASN A 227 9.43 18.56 -37.64
C ASN A 227 7.94 18.59 -38.01
N ILE A 228 7.51 17.76 -38.96
CA ILE A 228 6.10 17.74 -39.36
C ILE A 228 5.20 17.10 -38.29
N LEU A 229 5.68 16.06 -37.60
CA LEU A 229 4.93 15.41 -36.53
C LEU A 229 4.85 16.30 -35.29
N ASP A 230 5.92 17.04 -34.97
CA ASP A 230 5.92 18.03 -33.88
C ASP A 230 4.97 19.19 -34.18
N LYS A 231 4.97 19.70 -35.43
CA LYS A 231 3.98 20.70 -35.87
C LYS A 231 2.55 20.17 -35.75
N LEU A 232 2.29 18.95 -36.22
CA LEU A 232 0.97 18.32 -36.09
C LEU A 232 0.54 18.19 -34.63
N GLN A 233 1.43 17.74 -33.75
CA GLN A 233 1.16 17.60 -32.33
C GLN A 233 0.80 18.94 -31.68
N ASN A 234 1.60 19.98 -31.94
CA ASN A 234 1.35 21.31 -31.39
C ASN A 234 0.00 21.88 -31.86
N THR A 235 -0.35 21.70 -33.13
CA THR A 235 -1.67 22.09 -33.66
C THR A 235 -2.80 21.38 -32.91
N ILE A 236 -2.72 20.06 -32.75
CA ILE A 236 -3.75 19.27 -32.03
C ILE A 236 -3.88 19.72 -30.56
N ILE A 237 -2.75 19.93 -29.87
CA ILE A 237 -2.75 20.36 -28.46
C ILE A 237 -3.39 21.74 -28.33
N SER A 238 -3.03 22.69 -29.19
CA SER A 238 -3.55 24.05 -29.16
C SER A 238 -5.07 24.12 -29.38
N GLU A 239 -5.63 23.21 -30.17
CA GLU A 239 -7.08 23.14 -30.44
C GLU A 239 -7.86 22.46 -29.32
N ASN A 240 -7.22 21.59 -28.55
CA ASN A 240 -7.86 20.74 -27.54
C ASN A 240 -7.43 21.10 -26.11
N VAL A 241 -7.01 22.35 -25.87
CA VAL A 241 -6.65 22.82 -24.53
C VAL A 241 -7.86 22.67 -23.62
N ARG A 242 -7.75 21.80 -22.62
CA ARG A 242 -8.76 21.67 -21.56
C ARG A 242 -8.65 22.89 -20.65
N THR A 243 -9.50 23.87 -20.85
CA THR A 243 -9.72 24.93 -19.86
C THR A 243 -10.53 24.34 -18.72
N SER A 244 -9.86 24.03 -17.60
CA SER A 244 -10.57 23.78 -16.34
C SER A 244 -11.19 25.09 -15.89
N SER A 245 -12.52 25.13 -15.79
CA SER A 245 -13.26 26.24 -15.17
C SER A 245 -13.33 26.13 -13.64
N LEU A 246 -12.72 25.09 -13.04
CA LEU A 246 -12.65 24.94 -11.59
C LEU A 246 -11.70 26.01 -11.03
N ASN A 247 -12.30 27.06 -10.48
CA ASN A 247 -11.61 28.11 -9.79
C ASN A 247 -11.24 27.61 -8.38
N ILE A 248 -10.04 27.03 -8.24
CA ILE A 248 -9.54 26.45 -6.98
C ILE A 248 -9.42 27.53 -5.89
N ASP A 249 -9.29 28.79 -6.29
CA ASP A 249 -9.20 29.95 -5.40
C ASP A 249 -10.47 30.21 -4.58
N ASN A 250 -11.60 29.56 -4.92
CA ASN A 250 -12.90 29.74 -4.25
C ASN A 250 -13.29 28.59 -3.31
N ILE A 251 -12.37 27.69 -2.91
CA ILE A 251 -12.70 26.65 -1.92
C ILE A 251 -12.91 27.31 -0.55
N GLN A 252 -14.18 27.50 -0.18
CA GLN A 252 -14.55 28.03 1.12
C GLN A 252 -14.24 27.01 2.23
N GLN A 253 -13.48 27.45 3.23
CA GLN A 253 -13.22 26.64 4.43
C GLN A 253 -14.53 26.42 5.20
N PRO A 254 -14.73 25.23 5.80
CA PRO A 254 -15.96 24.91 6.51
C PRO A 254 -16.11 25.62 7.85
N TYR A 255 -15.04 26.24 8.35
CA TYR A 255 -14.99 26.93 9.64
C TYR A 255 -14.25 28.26 9.49
N ASP A 256 -14.61 29.20 10.35
CA ASP A 256 -13.88 30.46 10.51
C ASP A 256 -12.64 30.28 11.39
N ILE A 257 -11.66 31.17 11.23
CA ILE A 257 -10.46 31.19 12.07
C ILE A 257 -10.87 31.60 13.49
N ALA A 258 -10.43 30.85 14.48
CA ALA A 258 -10.65 31.17 15.89
C ALA A 258 -9.80 32.39 16.29
N GLU A 259 -10.36 33.26 17.13
CA GLU A 259 -9.56 34.28 17.82
C GLU A 259 -8.52 33.59 18.71
N ASN A 260 -7.30 34.15 18.81
CA ASN A 260 -6.16 33.56 19.53
C ASN A 260 -6.52 33.10 20.96
N GLN A 261 -6.91 31.85 21.11
CA GLN A 261 -7.20 31.22 22.39
C GLN A 261 -6.31 30.00 22.59
N THR A 262 -5.46 30.07 23.59
CA THR A 262 -4.66 28.93 24.05
C THR A 262 -5.44 28.15 25.10
N LEU A 263 -5.77 26.90 24.80
CA LEU A 263 -6.41 25.97 25.73
C LEU A 263 -5.42 25.58 26.85
N LYS A 264 -5.57 26.23 28.02
CA LYS A 264 -4.68 26.02 29.18
C LYS A 264 -4.91 24.68 29.89
N ASN A 265 -6.15 24.21 29.97
CA ASN A 265 -6.52 22.99 30.69
C ASN A 265 -7.05 21.92 29.73
N LYS A 266 -6.28 20.85 29.55
CA LYS A 266 -6.61 19.73 28.68
C LYS A 266 -7.28 18.62 29.48
N LYS A 267 -8.38 18.06 28.97
CA LYS A 267 -8.97 16.85 29.55
C LYS A 267 -8.06 15.64 29.26
N ILE A 268 -7.93 14.71 30.19
CA ILE A 268 -7.16 13.48 30.00
C ILE A 268 -8.11 12.29 29.86
N SER A 269 -8.04 11.64 28.70
CA SER A 269 -8.71 10.36 28.43
C SER A 269 -7.69 9.22 28.58
N VAL A 270 -8.07 8.11 29.22
CA VAL A 270 -7.23 6.90 29.34
C VAL A 270 -7.95 5.74 28.66
N LEU A 271 -7.29 5.08 27.70
CA LEU A 271 -7.77 3.83 27.11
C LEU A 271 -7.09 2.64 27.79
N LEU A 272 -7.88 1.80 28.46
CA LEU A 272 -7.41 0.52 28.99
C LEU A 272 -7.63 -0.57 27.93
N ARG A 273 -6.64 -0.84 27.08
CA ARG A 273 -6.79 -1.83 25.98
C ARG A 273 -7.09 -3.24 26.49
N ASN A 274 -6.60 -3.55 27.69
CA ASN A 274 -6.94 -4.74 28.46
C ASN A 274 -7.11 -4.36 29.93
N ILE A 275 -8.00 -5.06 30.63
CA ILE A 275 -8.16 -4.95 32.08
C ILE A 275 -7.62 -6.24 32.69
N ASN A 276 -6.53 -6.12 33.44
CA ASN A 276 -5.98 -7.21 34.24
C ASN A 276 -6.79 -7.37 35.53
N PRO A 277 -7.46 -8.52 35.77
CA PRO A 277 -8.30 -8.72 36.96
C PRO A 277 -7.50 -8.76 38.28
N LYS A 278 -6.17 -8.88 38.23
CA LYS A 278 -5.30 -8.87 39.42
C LYS A 278 -4.95 -7.45 39.90
N PHE A 279 -5.24 -6.42 39.11
CA PHE A 279 -4.93 -5.05 39.46
C PHE A 279 -6.08 -4.41 40.22
N ASP A 280 -5.74 -3.61 41.22
CA ASP A 280 -6.69 -2.81 41.97
C ASP A 280 -6.85 -1.42 41.34
N TYR A 281 -7.88 -1.27 40.51
CA TYR A 281 -8.18 -0.03 39.80
C TYR A 281 -8.79 1.05 40.70
N THR A 282 -9.08 0.76 41.97
CA THR A 282 -9.51 1.79 42.93
C THR A 282 -8.40 2.81 43.23
N ASN A 283 -7.15 2.43 42.96
CA ASN A 283 -5.98 3.30 43.13
C ASN A 283 -5.67 4.16 41.90
N LEU A 284 -6.51 4.16 40.86
CA LEU A 284 -6.34 5.09 39.74
C LEU A 284 -6.60 6.54 40.16
N ASP A 285 -5.80 7.46 39.64
CA ASP A 285 -5.89 8.88 39.96
C ASP A 285 -7.03 9.58 39.21
N PHE A 286 -8.27 9.30 39.63
CA PHE A 286 -9.48 9.91 39.04
C PHE A 286 -9.56 11.44 39.21
N LYS A 287 -8.70 12.06 40.04
CA LYS A 287 -8.61 13.54 40.10
C LYS A 287 -7.98 14.11 38.83
N ASN A 288 -7.14 13.34 38.15
CA ASN A 288 -6.40 13.75 36.97
C ASN A 288 -6.88 13.09 35.68
N ILE A 289 -7.68 12.03 35.77
CA ILE A 289 -8.30 11.36 34.62
C ILE A 289 -9.74 11.84 34.48
N ASN A 290 -10.11 12.31 33.28
CA ASN A 290 -11.47 12.80 33.02
C ASN A 290 -12.36 11.74 32.36
N ASN A 291 -11.80 10.91 31.49
CA ASN A 291 -12.52 9.90 30.73
C ASN A 291 -11.77 8.56 30.73
N LEU A 292 -12.51 7.46 30.78
CA LEU A 292 -11.98 6.11 30.67
C LEU A 292 -12.60 5.40 29.47
N TYR A 293 -11.76 4.93 28.55
CA TYR A 293 -12.19 4.17 27.38
C TYR A 293 -11.92 2.69 27.64
N ILE A 294 -12.96 1.87 27.53
CA ILE A 294 -12.90 0.44 27.83
C ILE A 294 -13.42 -0.36 26.62
N PRO A 295 -12.65 -1.30 26.06
CA PRO A 295 -13.09 -2.13 24.95
C PRO A 295 -14.39 -2.90 25.25
N LEU A 296 -15.31 -2.95 24.27
CA LEU A 296 -16.58 -3.67 24.39
C LEU A 296 -16.41 -5.11 24.90
N LYS A 297 -15.36 -5.81 24.46
CA LYS A 297 -15.05 -7.18 24.91
C LYS A 297 -14.92 -7.34 26.43
N SER A 298 -14.50 -6.30 27.14
CA SER A 298 -14.31 -6.32 28.60
C SER A 298 -15.64 -6.47 29.33
N PHE A 299 -16.71 -5.84 28.81
CA PHE A 299 -18.04 -5.82 29.44
C PHE A 299 -18.78 -7.16 29.42
N ILE A 300 -18.35 -8.07 28.55
CA ILE A 300 -18.90 -9.42 28.42
C ILE A 300 -18.19 -10.39 29.39
N SER A 301 -17.03 -9.99 29.93
CA SER A 301 -16.23 -10.84 30.80
C SER A 301 -16.80 -10.88 32.21
N LYS A 302 -17.24 -12.06 32.65
CA LYS A 302 -17.87 -12.25 33.98
C LYS A 302 -16.96 -11.84 35.14
N ASN A 303 -15.66 -12.10 35.03
CA ASN A 303 -14.66 -11.78 36.05
C ASN A 303 -14.33 -10.29 36.18
N LEU A 304 -14.79 -9.43 35.26
CA LEU A 304 -14.55 -7.99 35.31
C LEU A 304 -15.76 -7.20 35.81
N LYS A 305 -16.87 -7.87 36.15
CA LYS A 305 -18.14 -7.22 36.50
C LYS A 305 -17.99 -6.18 37.61
N GLU A 306 -17.35 -6.53 38.72
CA GLU A 306 -17.19 -5.66 39.89
C GLU A 306 -16.28 -4.47 39.56
N THR A 307 -15.13 -4.75 38.93
CA THR A 307 -14.19 -3.72 38.48
C THR A 307 -14.86 -2.73 37.53
N LEU A 308 -15.64 -3.21 36.55
CA LEU A 308 -16.32 -2.35 35.58
C LEU A 308 -17.44 -1.53 36.21
N SER A 309 -18.19 -2.09 37.18
CA SER A 309 -19.18 -1.33 37.95
C SER A 309 -18.50 -0.18 38.67
N TYR A 310 -17.47 -0.48 39.45
CA TYR A 310 -16.69 0.52 40.18
C TYR A 310 -16.15 1.61 39.26
N LEU A 311 -15.52 1.24 38.14
CA LEU A 311 -15.01 2.21 37.17
C LEU A 311 -16.13 3.10 36.63
N SER A 312 -17.22 2.51 36.13
CA SER A 312 -18.34 3.28 35.57
C SER A 312 -19.03 4.19 36.59
N ASP A 313 -19.04 3.81 37.87
CA ASP A 313 -19.63 4.61 38.94
C ASP A 313 -18.78 5.82 39.36
N ASN A 314 -17.46 5.76 39.14
CA ASN A 314 -16.52 6.76 39.64
C ASN A 314 -15.90 7.64 38.54
N ILE A 315 -15.98 7.25 37.26
CA ILE A 315 -15.44 8.04 36.16
C ILE A 315 -16.28 7.90 34.88
N ASN A 316 -16.31 8.98 34.08
CA ASN A 316 -16.91 9.00 32.75
C ASN A 316 -16.37 7.85 31.88
N THR A 317 -17.17 6.81 31.71
CA THR A 317 -16.74 5.58 31.03
C THR A 317 -17.36 5.51 29.64
N TYR A 318 -16.53 5.23 28.64
CA TYR A 318 -16.93 5.07 27.25
C TYR A 318 -16.66 3.65 26.78
N ILE A 319 -17.59 3.09 26.03
CA ILE A 319 -17.42 1.79 25.39
C ILE A 319 -16.61 1.99 24.10
N TYR A 320 -15.41 1.43 24.07
CA TYR A 320 -14.53 1.47 22.91
C TYR A 320 -14.86 0.32 21.94
N LEU A 321 -15.39 0.68 20.77
CA LEU A 321 -15.76 -0.28 19.73
C LEU A 321 -14.52 -0.69 18.89
N PRO A 322 -14.45 -1.97 18.49
CA PRO A 322 -13.31 -2.47 17.72
C PRO A 322 -13.29 -1.87 16.31
N SER A 323 -12.08 -1.66 15.77
CA SER A 323 -11.87 -1.14 14.41
C SER A 323 -12.30 -2.11 13.31
N VAL A 324 -12.32 -3.41 13.62
CA VAL A 324 -12.81 -4.46 12.74
C VAL A 324 -13.94 -5.20 13.45
N ILE A 325 -15.10 -5.31 12.80
CA ILE A 325 -16.26 -6.05 13.29
C ILE A 325 -16.54 -7.20 12.31
N LYS A 326 -16.40 -8.43 12.80
CA LYS A 326 -16.92 -9.65 12.16
C LYS A 326 -18.23 -10.08 12.81
N ASN A 327 -18.82 -11.18 12.30
CA ASN A 327 -20.07 -11.76 12.79
C ASN A 327 -20.12 -11.92 14.32
N ASN A 328 -19.01 -12.33 14.96
CA ASN A 328 -19.00 -12.54 16.41
C ASN A 328 -19.21 -11.24 17.19
N TYR A 329 -18.55 -10.12 16.81
CA TYR A 329 -18.82 -8.83 17.44
C TYR A 329 -20.18 -8.26 17.06
N LYS A 330 -20.65 -8.49 15.82
CA LYS A 330 -22.01 -8.11 15.41
C LYS A 330 -23.06 -8.75 16.33
N ASN A 331 -22.91 -10.05 16.61
CA ASN A 331 -23.78 -10.78 17.52
C ASN A 331 -23.66 -10.28 18.95
N ILE A 332 -22.44 -9.97 19.40
CA ILE A 332 -22.21 -9.39 20.73
C ILE A 332 -22.96 -8.06 20.89
N ILE A 333 -22.80 -7.15 19.93
CA ILE A 333 -23.44 -5.84 19.96
C ILE A 333 -24.95 -6.01 19.97
N LYS A 334 -25.49 -6.85 19.08
CA LYS A 334 -26.93 -7.11 18.99
C LYS A 334 -27.52 -7.68 20.29
N ASN A 335 -26.81 -8.57 20.96
CA ASN A 335 -27.38 -9.35 22.07
C ASN A 335 -27.06 -8.79 23.45
N TYR A 336 -25.98 -8.02 23.62
CA TYR A 336 -25.51 -7.61 24.95
C TYR A 336 -25.39 -6.10 25.13
N LEU A 337 -25.37 -5.30 24.06
CA LEU A 337 -25.11 -3.86 24.19
C LEU A 337 -26.15 -3.16 25.09
N GLU A 338 -27.44 -3.47 24.90
CA GLU A 338 -28.52 -2.87 25.68
C GLU A 338 -28.41 -3.21 27.18
N ASP A 339 -28.13 -4.47 27.51
CA ASP A 339 -27.92 -4.91 28.89
C ASP A 339 -26.69 -4.27 29.52
N ILE A 340 -25.60 -4.09 28.75
CA ILE A 340 -24.39 -3.42 29.20
C ILE A 340 -24.71 -1.96 29.56
N ILE A 341 -25.42 -1.24 28.69
CA ILE A 341 -25.77 0.16 28.91
C ILE A 341 -26.69 0.32 30.13
N LYS A 342 -27.66 -0.58 30.34
CA LYS A 342 -28.55 -0.54 31.52
C LYS A 342 -27.80 -0.83 32.82
N LYS A 343 -26.77 -1.66 32.77
CA LYS A 343 -26.07 -2.16 33.95
C LYS A 343 -24.93 -1.25 34.41
N TYR A 344 -24.26 -0.57 33.50
CA TYR A 344 -23.11 0.27 33.80
C TYR A 344 -23.41 1.72 33.44
N LYS A 345 -22.85 2.68 34.19
CA LYS A 345 -23.00 4.10 33.89
C LYS A 345 -22.08 4.49 32.72
N ILE A 346 -22.59 4.29 31.51
CA ILE A 346 -21.88 4.61 30.27
C ILE A 346 -22.19 6.07 29.87
N LYS A 347 -21.14 6.84 29.59
CA LYS A 347 -21.28 8.22 29.09
C LYS A 347 -21.33 8.27 27.56
N GLY A 348 -20.70 7.32 26.88
CA GLY A 348 -20.55 7.38 25.44
C GLY A 348 -19.89 6.19 24.79
N PHE A 349 -19.64 6.33 23.50
CA PHE A 349 -18.99 5.33 22.65
C PHE A 349 -17.78 5.91 21.94
N VAL A 350 -16.70 5.14 21.85
CA VAL A 350 -15.59 5.44 20.94
C VAL A 350 -15.74 4.59 19.69
N ILE A 351 -16.04 5.23 18.55
CA ILE A 351 -16.20 4.56 17.27
C ILE A 351 -14.86 4.49 16.53
N SER A 352 -14.51 3.31 16.03
CA SER A 352 -13.26 3.10 15.29
C SER A 352 -13.47 2.92 13.78
N ASN A 353 -14.73 2.95 13.33
CA ASN A 353 -15.14 2.86 11.94
C ASN A 353 -16.51 3.56 11.80
N LEU A 354 -16.78 4.31 10.73
CA LEU A 354 -18.07 4.98 10.53
C LEU A 354 -19.26 4.01 10.52
N SER A 355 -19.06 2.76 10.08
CA SER A 355 -20.09 1.71 10.16
C SER A 355 -20.51 1.38 11.60
N ASN A 356 -19.72 1.76 12.61
CA ASN A 356 -20.11 1.62 14.01
C ASN A 356 -21.36 2.45 14.34
N LEU A 357 -21.54 3.60 13.69
CA LEU A 357 -22.74 4.43 13.86
C LEU A 357 -24.01 3.65 13.54
N LYS A 358 -23.98 2.74 12.55
CA LYS A 358 -25.12 1.87 12.22
C LYS A 358 -25.55 0.95 13.37
N PHE A 359 -24.64 0.58 14.27
CA PHE A 359 -24.99 -0.18 15.46
C PHE A 359 -25.50 0.71 16.61
N LEU A 360 -25.26 2.02 16.52
CA LEU A 360 -25.53 2.99 17.56
C LEU A 360 -26.66 3.97 17.20
N GLU A 361 -27.31 3.86 16.04
CA GLU A 361 -28.33 4.82 15.57
C GLU A 361 -29.44 5.11 16.58
N LYS A 362 -29.79 4.13 17.42
CA LYS A 362 -30.82 4.29 18.46
C LYS A 362 -30.32 5.00 19.74
N TYR A 363 -29.02 5.26 19.82
CA TYR A 363 -28.31 5.70 21.01
C TYR A 363 -27.50 6.99 20.75
N THR A 364 -27.45 7.49 19.52
CA THR A 364 -26.61 8.66 19.17
C THR A 364 -27.05 9.95 19.86
N ASP A 365 -28.32 10.07 20.20
CA ASP A 365 -28.87 11.27 20.85
C ASP A 365 -28.68 11.24 22.39
N ASP A 366 -28.55 10.04 22.96
CA ASP A 366 -28.45 9.83 24.41
C ASP A 366 -26.99 9.74 24.91
N PHE A 367 -26.05 9.44 24.01
CA PHE A 367 -24.67 9.10 24.35
C PHE A 367 -23.66 9.92 23.55
N GLU A 368 -22.58 10.35 24.21
CA GLU A 368 -21.49 11.02 23.49
C GLU A 368 -20.78 10.06 22.53
N ILE A 369 -20.63 10.47 21.27
CA ILE A 369 -19.87 9.75 20.25
C ILE A 369 -18.49 10.38 20.06
N VAL A 370 -17.45 9.56 20.28
CA VAL A 370 -16.06 9.92 20.06
C VAL A 370 -15.53 9.20 18.80
N GLY A 371 -15.17 9.96 17.77
CA GLY A 371 -14.48 9.45 16.60
C GLY A 371 -13.01 9.14 16.92
N ASN A 372 -12.60 7.89 16.76
CA ASN A 372 -11.24 7.45 17.04
C ASN A 372 -10.24 7.81 15.92
N SER A 373 -8.94 7.72 16.19
CA SER A 373 -7.87 8.05 15.24
C SER A 373 -7.89 7.18 13.98
N SER A 374 -8.56 6.02 14.00
CA SER A 374 -8.74 5.14 12.83
C SER A 374 -9.70 5.70 11.78
N LEU A 375 -10.44 6.78 12.08
CA LEU A 375 -11.22 7.51 11.08
C LEU A 375 -10.36 8.38 10.16
N ASN A 376 -9.05 8.50 10.43
CA ASN A 376 -8.08 9.24 9.60
C ASN A 376 -8.51 10.69 9.37
N ILE A 377 -8.73 11.44 10.45
CA ILE A 377 -9.08 12.86 10.38
C ILE A 377 -7.82 13.68 10.14
N PHE A 378 -7.68 14.23 8.92
CA PHE A 378 -6.50 14.98 8.45
C PHE A 378 -6.79 16.44 8.05
N ASN A 379 -8.05 16.87 8.02
CA ASN A 379 -8.41 18.22 7.62
C ASN A 379 -9.79 18.61 8.16
N ASN A 380 -10.12 19.89 8.02
CA ASN A 380 -11.37 20.47 8.50
C ASN A 380 -12.63 19.93 7.80
N PHE A 381 -12.55 19.51 6.53
CA PHE A 381 -13.70 18.93 5.84
C PHE A 381 -14.10 17.59 6.44
N SER A 382 -13.12 16.75 6.79
CA SER A 382 -13.37 15.49 7.52
C SER A 382 -13.95 15.73 8.91
N ILE A 383 -13.55 16.81 9.58
CA ILE A 383 -14.13 17.21 10.87
C ILE A 383 -15.59 17.63 10.70
N LYS A 384 -15.90 18.45 9.68
CA LYS A 384 -17.28 18.86 9.36
C LYS A 384 -18.18 17.67 9.13
N GLU A 385 -17.73 16.72 8.31
CA GLU A 385 -18.48 15.51 8.02
C GLU A 385 -18.71 14.67 9.29
N CYS A 386 -17.72 14.58 10.18
CA CYS A 386 -17.89 13.91 11.48
C CYS A 386 -18.97 14.58 12.34
N VAL A 387 -18.98 15.91 12.40
CA VAL A 387 -19.98 16.68 13.15
C VAL A 387 -21.37 16.48 12.57
N GLU A 388 -21.52 16.48 11.25
CA GLU A 388 -22.78 16.19 10.56
C GLU A 388 -23.30 14.77 10.84
N TYR A 389 -22.41 13.81 11.11
CA TYR A 389 -22.76 12.47 11.57
C TYR A 389 -23.06 12.36 13.08
N GLY A 390 -23.10 13.47 13.81
CA GLY A 390 -23.39 13.49 15.25
C GLY A 390 -22.19 13.12 16.14
N ILE A 391 -20.96 13.20 15.64
CA ILE A 391 -19.77 12.93 16.44
C ILE A 391 -19.43 14.15 17.30
N ASN A 392 -19.42 13.98 18.64
CA ASN A 392 -19.19 15.06 19.60
C ASN A 392 -17.71 15.36 19.88
N ARG A 393 -16.81 14.39 19.59
CA ARG A 393 -15.36 14.52 19.79
C ARG A 393 -14.60 13.76 18.72
N VAL A 394 -13.57 14.36 18.12
CA VAL A 394 -12.75 13.71 17.09
C VAL A 394 -11.31 13.53 17.54
N THR A 395 -10.77 12.32 17.38
CA THR A 395 -9.34 12.05 17.59
C THR A 395 -8.60 12.33 16.29
N LEU A 396 -7.71 13.32 16.31
CA LEU A 396 -6.92 13.71 15.14
C LEU A 396 -5.91 12.62 14.75
N SER A 397 -5.58 12.56 13.46
CA SER A 397 -4.64 11.57 12.94
C SER A 397 -3.25 11.76 13.55
N ARG A 398 -2.61 10.66 13.93
CA ARG A 398 -1.26 10.63 14.49
C ARG A 398 -0.17 10.83 13.43
N GLU A 399 -0.58 10.74 12.17
CA GLU A 399 0.30 10.95 11.02
C GLU A 399 0.36 12.43 10.62
N LEU A 400 -0.32 13.34 11.33
CA LEU A 400 -0.20 14.77 11.10
C LEU A 400 1.18 15.28 11.54
N SER A 401 1.78 16.17 10.75
CA SER A 401 2.91 16.99 11.21
C SER A 401 2.43 18.05 12.19
N LYS A 402 3.37 18.70 12.90
CA LYS A 402 3.02 19.79 13.81
C LYS A 402 2.37 20.97 13.07
N ALA A 403 2.89 21.32 11.90
CA ALA A 403 2.33 22.38 11.06
C ALA A 403 0.90 22.05 10.58
N GLU A 404 0.66 20.81 10.14
CA GLU A 404 -0.68 20.38 9.72
C GLU A 404 -1.66 20.39 10.90
N LEU A 405 -1.22 19.95 12.09
CA LEU A 405 -2.02 19.98 13.30
C LEU A 405 -2.40 21.42 13.71
N ASP A 406 -1.44 22.35 13.70
CA ASP A 406 -1.66 23.74 14.06
C ASP A 406 -2.55 24.47 13.02
N ASP A 407 -2.45 24.11 11.73
CA ASP A 407 -3.33 24.61 10.66
C ASP A 407 -4.79 24.14 10.82
N ILE A 408 -5.03 22.94 11.34
CA ILE A 408 -6.39 22.46 11.66
C ILE A 408 -6.92 23.19 12.91
N LEU A 409 -6.09 23.29 13.95
CA LEU A 409 -6.52 23.77 15.27
C LEU A 409 -6.66 25.30 15.38
N LYS A 410 -6.25 26.07 14.37
CA LYS A 410 -6.52 27.52 14.33
C LYS A 410 -7.98 27.87 14.03
N TYR A 411 -8.80 26.91 13.57
CA TYR A 411 -10.20 27.15 13.21
C TYR A 411 -11.14 26.89 14.39
N ASN A 412 -12.32 27.51 14.38
CA ASN A 412 -13.37 27.24 15.35
C ASN A 412 -14.19 26.00 14.93
N LEU A 413 -13.69 24.81 15.27
CA LEU A 413 -14.17 23.53 14.76
C LEU A 413 -15.56 23.09 15.28
N ASN A 414 -16.14 23.80 16.26
CA ASN A 414 -17.41 23.45 16.91
C ASN A 414 -17.48 22.00 17.46
N VAL A 415 -16.33 21.36 17.71
CA VAL A 415 -16.23 19.99 18.20
C VAL A 415 -14.98 19.83 19.08
N ASP A 416 -15.07 18.97 20.10
CA ASP A 416 -13.90 18.66 20.93
C ASP A 416 -12.88 17.87 20.11
N THR A 417 -11.60 18.28 20.18
CA THR A 417 -10.49 17.56 19.53
C THR A 417 -9.70 16.76 20.55
N GLU A 418 -9.23 15.56 20.16
CA GLU A 418 -8.40 14.67 20.97
C GLU A 418 -7.14 14.26 20.21
N LEU A 419 -6.01 14.11 20.89
CA LEU A 419 -4.78 13.55 20.33
C LEU A 419 -4.23 12.47 21.25
N ILE A 420 -3.79 11.35 20.67
CA ILE A 420 -3.05 10.34 21.44
C ILE A 420 -1.65 10.86 21.69
N VAL A 421 -1.27 11.02 22.96
CA VAL A 421 0.03 11.58 23.38
C VAL A 421 0.91 10.55 24.07
N TYR A 422 0.35 9.41 24.46
CA TYR A 422 1.08 8.30 25.04
C TYR A 422 0.50 6.97 24.60
N GLY A 423 1.37 5.98 24.35
CA GLY A 423 0.97 4.58 24.33
C GLY A 423 1.71 3.72 23.31
N THR A 424 1.65 2.41 23.51
CA THR A 424 2.13 1.45 22.51
C THR A 424 1.04 1.31 21.44
N LEU A 425 1.32 1.79 20.22
CA LEU A 425 0.30 1.94 19.19
C LEU A 425 0.17 0.70 18.29
N PRO A 426 -1.05 0.33 17.86
CA PRO A 426 -1.22 -0.72 16.86
C PRO A 426 -0.68 -0.27 15.51
N ILE A 427 0.11 -1.13 14.86
CA ILE A 427 0.67 -0.94 13.51
C ILE A 427 -0.07 -1.76 12.46
N MET A 428 -0.62 -2.91 12.84
CA MET A 428 -1.31 -3.81 11.92
C MET A 428 -2.34 -4.65 12.66
N SER A 429 -3.48 -4.88 12.03
CA SER A 429 -4.44 -5.92 12.41
C SER A 429 -4.44 -7.00 11.33
N CYS A 430 -4.24 -8.26 11.73
CA CYS A 430 -4.16 -9.39 10.81
C CYS A 430 -5.28 -10.38 11.10
N ASN A 431 -5.95 -10.88 10.06
CA ASN A 431 -6.88 -12.01 10.17
C ASN A 431 -6.13 -13.36 10.25
N TYR A 432 -5.20 -13.44 11.19
CA TYR A 432 -4.39 -14.62 11.45
C TYR A 432 -3.94 -14.60 12.91
N CYS A 433 -4.15 -15.72 13.60
CA CYS A 433 -3.65 -15.95 14.94
C CYS A 433 -2.26 -16.59 14.85
N PHE A 434 -1.20 -15.84 15.15
CA PHE A 434 0.17 -16.38 15.13
C PHE A 434 0.38 -17.50 16.16
N LEU A 435 -0.37 -17.48 17.27
CA LEU A 435 -0.29 -18.51 18.32
C LEU A 435 -1.00 -19.81 17.92
N GLY A 436 -2.17 -19.69 17.28
CA GLY A 436 -2.93 -20.82 16.75
C GLY A 436 -2.51 -21.25 15.34
N LYS A 437 -1.65 -20.48 14.68
CA LYS A 437 -1.20 -20.68 13.29
C LYS A 437 -2.38 -20.88 12.31
N SER A 438 -3.44 -20.10 12.49
CA SER A 438 -4.71 -20.23 11.75
C SER A 438 -5.42 -18.88 11.65
N ASN A 439 -6.23 -18.68 10.61
CA ASN A 439 -7.11 -17.51 10.45
C ASN A 439 -8.40 -17.57 11.30
N MET A 440 -8.67 -18.70 11.96
CA MET A 440 -9.83 -18.93 12.82
C MET A 440 -9.46 -19.84 14.01
N CYS A 441 -10.17 -19.70 15.13
CA CYS A 441 -10.11 -20.66 16.23
C CYS A 441 -10.63 -22.04 15.77
N TYR A 442 -10.05 -23.10 16.31
CA TYR A 442 -10.38 -24.49 15.98
C TYR A 442 -10.28 -25.38 17.25
N PRO A 443 -10.96 -26.54 17.29
CA PRO A 443 -11.10 -27.34 18.52
C PRO A 443 -9.76 -27.76 19.16
N GLU A 444 -8.76 -28.13 18.36
CA GLU A 444 -7.45 -28.58 18.85
C GLU A 444 -6.48 -27.42 19.16
N CYS A 445 -6.97 -26.18 19.19
CA CYS A 445 -6.15 -25.02 19.51
C CYS A 445 -5.74 -25.05 20.99
N LYS A 446 -4.43 -24.91 21.26
CA LYS A 446 -3.88 -24.84 22.62
C LYS A 446 -4.33 -23.62 23.43
N ALA A 447 -5.07 -22.70 22.81
CA ALA A 447 -5.62 -21.50 23.45
C ALA A 447 -4.58 -20.61 24.18
N LEU A 448 -3.32 -20.61 23.72
CA LEU A 448 -2.21 -19.82 24.28
C LEU A 448 -2.51 -18.31 24.42
N CYS A 449 -3.49 -17.80 23.67
CA CYS A 449 -4.00 -16.43 23.78
C CYS A 449 -4.77 -16.15 25.08
N SER A 450 -5.08 -17.19 25.87
CA SER A 450 -5.78 -17.10 27.16
C SER A 450 -4.83 -17.26 28.36
N ASP A 451 -3.57 -17.58 28.12
CA ASP A 451 -2.55 -17.68 29.16
C ASP A 451 -2.12 -16.28 29.63
N ASN A 452 -1.48 -16.20 30.80
CA ASN A 452 -0.92 -14.95 31.35
C ASN A 452 0.40 -14.51 30.68
N ASN A 453 0.73 -15.06 29.52
CA ASN A 453 1.98 -14.79 28.81
C ASN A 453 1.83 -13.62 27.84
N SER A 454 2.88 -12.81 27.72
CA SER A 454 2.99 -11.78 26.68
C SER A 454 3.80 -12.32 25.49
N TYR A 455 3.23 -12.17 24.30
CA TYR A 455 3.83 -12.67 23.06
C TYR A 455 4.32 -11.54 22.18
N TYR A 456 5.43 -11.79 21.49
CA TYR A 456 6.10 -10.80 20.63
C TYR A 456 6.57 -11.43 19.32
N LEU A 457 6.52 -10.65 18.24
CA LEU A 457 7.27 -10.92 17.02
C LEU A 457 8.62 -10.21 17.11
N LYS A 458 9.71 -10.92 16.84
CA LYS A 458 11.05 -10.34 16.78
C LYS A 458 11.45 -10.15 15.32
N ASP A 459 11.85 -8.93 14.95
CA ASP A 459 12.34 -8.67 13.60
C ASP A 459 13.83 -9.02 13.44
N ARG A 460 14.36 -8.81 12.22
CA ARG A 460 15.78 -9.07 11.89
C ARG A 460 16.77 -8.16 12.64
N LEU A 461 16.32 -7.01 13.13
CA LEU A 461 17.12 -6.05 13.89
C LEU A 461 17.00 -6.29 15.41
N GLY A 462 16.16 -7.23 15.83
CA GLY A 462 15.93 -7.59 17.21
C GLY A 462 14.84 -6.79 17.92
N PHE A 463 14.13 -5.90 17.23
CA PHE A 463 12.98 -5.20 17.79
C PHE A 463 11.85 -6.18 18.08
N LYS A 464 11.19 -5.99 19.22
CA LYS A 464 10.08 -6.82 19.69
C LYS A 464 8.77 -6.08 19.49
N PHE A 465 7.88 -6.66 18.69
CA PHE A 465 6.55 -6.14 18.41
C PHE A 465 5.53 -6.95 19.19
N ARG A 466 4.83 -6.31 20.13
CA ARG A 466 3.83 -6.97 20.98
C ARG A 466 2.65 -7.43 20.12
N ILE A 467 2.25 -8.69 20.26
CA ILE A 467 1.06 -9.22 19.57
C ILE A 467 -0.06 -9.54 20.55
N ILE A 468 -1.29 -9.16 20.21
CA ILE A 468 -2.48 -9.41 21.02
C ILE A 468 -3.56 -10.05 20.14
N PRO A 469 -3.79 -11.35 20.29
CA PRO A 469 -4.90 -12.04 19.64
C PRO A 469 -6.24 -11.64 20.25
N ASP A 470 -7.20 -11.28 19.41
CA ASP A 470 -8.61 -11.13 19.77
C ASP A 470 -9.33 -12.47 19.59
N LYS A 471 -9.53 -13.17 20.70
CA LYS A 471 -10.20 -14.47 20.72
C LYS A 471 -11.66 -14.44 20.25
N ILE A 472 -12.32 -13.28 20.24
CA ILE A 472 -13.71 -13.16 19.81
C ILE A 472 -13.83 -13.36 18.30
N GLN A 473 -12.85 -12.93 17.51
CA GLN A 473 -12.96 -12.93 16.04
C GLN A 473 -11.68 -13.35 15.30
N SER A 474 -10.70 -13.91 16.01
CA SER A 474 -9.43 -14.42 15.48
C SER A 474 -8.60 -13.37 14.72
N ILE A 475 -8.67 -12.11 15.16
CA ILE A 475 -7.86 -11.02 14.62
C ILE A 475 -6.71 -10.76 15.59
N THR A 476 -5.47 -10.74 15.10
CA THR A 476 -4.31 -10.38 15.92
C THR A 476 -3.89 -8.95 15.64
N SER A 477 -3.81 -8.13 16.69
CA SER A 477 -3.22 -6.79 16.62
C SER A 477 -1.72 -6.88 16.90
N ILE A 478 -0.92 -6.26 16.05
CA ILE A 478 0.52 -6.10 16.23
C ILE A 478 0.76 -4.64 16.62
N PHE A 479 1.51 -4.44 17.69
CA PHE A 479 1.84 -3.15 18.25
C PHE A 479 3.29 -2.79 18.00
N ASN A 480 3.54 -1.48 17.89
CA ASN A 480 4.86 -0.92 17.66
C ASN A 480 5.83 -1.35 18.79
N SER A 481 7.12 -1.46 18.46
CA SER A 481 8.17 -1.76 19.43
C SER A 481 8.56 -0.55 20.28
N LYS A 482 8.25 0.66 19.82
CA LYS A 482 8.43 1.91 20.56
C LYS A 482 7.10 2.47 21.05
N ILE A 483 7.15 3.10 22.22
CA ILE A 483 6.02 3.74 22.90
C ILE A 483 5.95 5.21 22.46
N LEU A 484 4.78 5.67 22.03
CA LEU A 484 4.57 7.09 21.74
C LEU A 484 4.66 7.90 23.04
N SER A 485 5.36 9.04 23.01
CA SER A 485 5.31 10.06 24.07
C SER A 485 5.51 11.45 23.46
N ILE A 486 4.45 12.27 23.46
CA ILE A 486 4.43 13.61 22.84
C ILE A 486 4.28 14.68 23.93
N PRO A 487 5.04 15.80 23.87
CA PRO A 487 4.90 16.88 24.82
C PRO A 487 3.57 17.60 24.63
N THR A 488 2.81 17.79 25.70
CA THR A 488 1.45 18.34 25.61
C THR A 488 1.36 19.84 25.88
N LYS A 489 2.46 20.46 26.33
CA LYS A 489 2.50 21.88 26.73
C LYS A 489 2.10 22.83 25.61
N THR A 490 2.54 22.58 24.37
CA THR A 490 2.35 23.45 23.20
C THR A 490 1.17 23.04 22.30
N LEU A 491 0.43 22.00 22.66
CA LEU A 491 -0.72 21.54 21.87
C LEU A 491 -1.96 22.38 22.18
N ASN A 492 -2.61 22.95 21.17
CA ASN A 492 -3.86 23.70 21.36
C ASN A 492 -5.09 22.79 21.18
N ILE A 493 -5.20 21.76 22.01
CA ILE A 493 -6.20 20.69 21.85
C ILE A 493 -7.08 20.54 23.08
N SER A 494 -8.35 20.15 22.90
CA SER A 494 -9.33 20.02 24.00
C SER A 494 -9.00 18.86 24.95
N SER A 495 -8.61 17.71 24.40
CA SER A 495 -8.23 16.53 25.20
C SER A 495 -6.99 15.83 24.67
N VAL A 496 -6.32 15.12 25.58
CA VAL A 496 -5.20 14.24 25.26
C VAL A 496 -5.50 12.84 25.74
N ARG A 497 -5.10 11.84 24.96
CA ARG A 497 -5.35 10.43 25.25
C ARG A 497 -4.06 9.66 25.56
N ILE A 498 -4.16 8.83 26.59
CA ILE A 498 -3.15 7.86 27.02
C ILE A 498 -3.68 6.46 26.71
N ASP A 499 -3.02 5.76 25.80
CA ASP A 499 -3.35 4.38 25.42
C ASP A 499 -2.50 3.39 26.22
N ILE A 500 -3.11 2.74 27.23
CA ILE A 500 -2.47 1.75 28.10
C ILE A 500 -2.59 0.35 27.48
N LEU A 501 -1.47 -0.38 27.46
CA LEU A 501 -1.39 -1.74 26.92
C LEU A 501 -1.09 -2.78 27.98
N ASP A 502 0.05 -2.63 28.67
CA ASP A 502 0.59 -3.60 29.63
C ASP A 502 1.03 -2.92 30.95
N GLU A 503 0.92 -1.58 31.05
CA GLU A 503 1.31 -0.80 32.22
C GLU A 503 0.43 -1.10 33.45
N ASN A 504 1.06 -1.12 34.64
CA ASN A 504 0.38 -1.31 35.92
C ASN A 504 -0.18 0.01 36.50
N ILE A 505 -0.99 -0.06 37.55
CA ILE A 505 -1.69 1.10 38.14
C ILE A 505 -0.75 2.24 38.55
N SER A 506 0.41 1.91 39.15
CA SER A 506 1.40 2.92 39.55
C SER A 506 2.02 3.62 38.33
N GLU A 507 2.34 2.86 37.29
CA GLU A 507 2.85 3.38 36.02
C GLU A 507 1.81 4.28 35.33
N ILE A 508 0.54 3.85 35.27
CA ILE A 508 -0.57 4.64 34.71
C ILE A 508 -0.66 6.00 35.41
N ASN A 509 -0.69 6.02 36.74
CA ASN A 509 -0.77 7.27 37.51
C ASN A 509 0.45 8.18 37.26
N LYS A 510 1.65 7.60 37.16
CA LYS A 510 2.87 8.34 36.83
C LYS A 510 2.79 8.96 35.43
N ILE A 511 2.31 8.21 34.44
CA ILE A 511 2.14 8.69 33.05
C ILE A 511 1.12 9.82 33.01
N VAL A 512 -0.02 9.67 33.69
CA VAL A 512 -1.05 10.72 33.82
C VAL A 512 -0.46 11.99 34.41
N ALA A 513 0.33 11.90 35.49
CA ALA A 513 0.98 13.07 36.09
C ALA A 513 1.97 13.76 35.14
N ILE A 514 2.77 12.99 34.38
CA ILE A 514 3.72 13.52 33.39
C ILE A 514 2.97 14.24 32.27
N VAL A 515 1.95 13.62 31.70
CA VAL A 515 1.11 14.19 30.63
C VAL A 515 0.40 15.45 31.10
N LYS A 516 -0.11 15.47 32.34
CA LYS A 516 -0.73 16.65 32.96
C LYS A 516 0.26 17.80 33.12
N SER A 517 1.52 17.50 33.44
CA SER A 517 2.58 18.50 33.62
C SER A 517 3.10 19.12 32.31
N GLY A 518 2.65 18.64 31.14
CA GLY A 518 3.13 19.12 29.84
C GLY A 518 4.41 18.45 29.34
N LYS A 519 4.94 17.45 30.06
CA LYS A 519 6.22 16.78 29.80
C LYS A 519 6.04 15.47 29.03
N THR A 520 7.16 14.92 28.56
CA THR A 520 7.27 13.60 27.91
C THR A 520 8.04 12.60 28.77
N LEU A 521 7.88 11.33 28.41
CA LEU A 521 8.83 10.29 28.80
C LEU A 521 9.90 10.16 27.71
N GLU A 522 11.15 10.07 28.13
CA GLU A 522 12.32 10.03 27.25
C GLU A 522 13.10 8.71 27.42
N GLY A 523 13.84 8.33 26.40
CA GLY A 523 14.69 7.14 26.39
C GLY A 523 14.56 6.31 25.11
N LYS A 524 15.37 5.26 24.99
CA LYS A 524 15.47 4.44 23.76
C LYS A 524 14.16 3.75 23.35
N ASN A 525 13.25 3.56 24.30
CA ASN A 525 11.96 2.89 24.08
C ASN A 525 10.84 3.86 23.65
N TYR A 526 11.08 5.18 23.69
CA TYR A 526 10.09 6.19 23.36
C TYR A 526 10.31 6.78 21.96
N THR A 527 9.23 7.27 21.36
CA THR A 527 9.23 8.04 20.12
C THR A 527 8.22 9.17 20.22
N THR A 528 8.52 10.31 19.62
CA THR A 528 7.61 11.45 19.47
C THR A 528 6.73 11.33 18.22
N GLY A 529 7.01 10.35 17.35
CA GLY A 529 6.34 10.21 16.05
C GLY A 529 6.61 11.40 15.12
N ARG A 530 5.77 11.55 14.09
CA ARG A 530 5.92 12.59 13.04
C ARG A 530 5.81 14.03 13.55
N LEU A 531 5.23 14.25 14.74
CA LEU A 531 5.00 15.58 15.29
C LEU A 531 6.29 16.33 15.69
N GLU A 532 7.40 15.63 15.91
CA GLU A 532 8.69 16.24 16.27
C GLU A 532 9.85 15.70 15.39
N GLU A 533 9.55 15.02 14.27
CA GLU A 533 10.57 14.52 13.31
C GLU A 533 11.23 15.66 12.51
N GLU A 534 10.76 16.91 12.64
CA GLU A 534 11.31 18.11 11.98
C GLU A 534 12.35 18.88 12.82
N LYS A 535 13.06 18.22 13.74
CA LYS A 535 14.18 18.81 14.51
C LYS A 535 15.55 18.38 14.02
#